data_AF-A0A0Q7ERP1-F1
#
_entry.id   AF-A0A0Q7ERP1-F1
#
_cell.length_a   1.000
_cell.length_b   1.000
_cell.length_c   1.000
_cell.angle_alpha   90.00
_cell.angle_beta   90.00
_cell.angle_gamma   90.00
#
_symmetry.space_group_name_H-M   'P 1'
#
loop_
_entity.id
_entity.type
_entity.pdbx_description
1 polymer ?
#
loop_
_entity_poly.entity_id
_entity_poly.type
_entity_poly.pdbx_seq_one_letter_code
_entity_poly.pdbx_strand_id
1 'polypeptide(L)'
;MLFLFFLVVPLIEIAFFVVIGNAIGLWPTLAGVVLTALIGSLVIRMQGLSLLNEMRSTVGRGQLPARALADAMMIGFAGLLLLLPGYFSDLVGILLLIPPVRSAIYAFLKSRVTVVTTTTGAGPGFTQRRVDDGTIDLDSDEWRPR
;
A
#
# COMPACT_ATOMS: atom_id res chain seq x y z
N MET A 1 -9.13 -12.77 -19.44
CA MET A 1 -8.34 -11.56 -19.16
C MET A 1 -6.96 -11.91 -18.58
N LEU A 2 -6.85 -12.52 -17.39
CA LEU A 2 -5.56 -12.87 -16.76
C LEU A 2 -4.65 -13.75 -17.64
N PHE A 3 -5.22 -14.75 -18.33
CA PHE A 3 -4.48 -15.62 -19.25
C PHE A 3 -3.73 -14.84 -20.34
N LEU A 4 -4.32 -13.76 -20.87
CA LEU A 4 -3.69 -12.95 -21.90
C LEU A 4 -2.45 -12.24 -21.36
N PHE A 5 -2.50 -11.73 -20.14
CA PHE A 5 -1.35 -11.08 -19.51
C PHE A 5 -0.21 -12.09 -19.29
N PHE A 6 -0.54 -13.28 -18.80
CA PHE A 6 0.43 -14.36 -18.62
C PHE A 6 1.07 -14.83 -19.93
N LEU A 7 0.35 -14.73 -21.06
CA LEU A 7 0.89 -15.06 -22.38
C LEU A 7 1.73 -13.91 -22.96
N VAL A 8 1.23 -12.69 -22.88
CA VAL A 8 1.81 -11.51 -23.54
C VAL A 8 3.11 -11.08 -22.87
N VAL A 9 3.18 -11.11 -21.54
CA VAL A 9 4.38 -10.66 -20.81
C VAL A 9 5.62 -11.47 -21.20
N PRO A 10 5.63 -12.83 -21.15
CA PRO A 10 6.78 -13.62 -21.60
C PRO A 10 7.10 -13.41 -23.08
N LEU A 11 6.09 -13.18 -23.93
CA LEU A 11 6.30 -12.90 -25.36
C LEU A 11 7.10 -11.60 -25.55
N ILE A 12 6.73 -10.56 -24.79
CA ILE A 12 7.45 -9.28 -24.79
C ILE A 12 8.89 -9.49 -24.29
N GLU A 13 9.09 -10.26 -23.22
CA GLU A 13 10.44 -10.55 -22.71
C GLU A 13 11.31 -11.23 -23.75
N ILE A 14 10.81 -12.27 -24.42
CA ILE A 14 11.55 -12.97 -25.46
C ILE A 14 11.89 -12.01 -26.60
N ALA A 15 10.95 -11.15 -27.01
CA ALA A 15 11.21 -10.14 -28.04
C ALA A 15 12.35 -9.18 -27.64
N PHE A 16 12.35 -8.67 -26.40
CA PHE A 16 13.43 -7.82 -25.89
C PHE A 16 14.76 -8.56 -25.83
N PHE A 17 14.78 -9.80 -25.36
CA PHE A 17 15.97 -10.64 -25.32
C PHE A 17 16.57 -10.85 -26.72
N VAL A 18 15.74 -11.09 -27.74
CA VAL A 18 16.19 -11.27 -29.12
C VAL A 18 16.72 -9.96 -29.69
N VAL A 19 16.02 -8.84 -29.49
CA VAL A 19 16.44 -7.52 -30.00
C VAL A 19 17.78 -7.08 -29.40
N ILE A 20 17.90 -7.16 -28.06
CA ILE A 20 19.12 -6.78 -27.36
C ILE A 20 20.24 -7.80 -27.63
N GLY A 21 19.91 -9.09 -27.61
CA GLY A 21 20.84 -10.17 -27.94
C GLY A 21 21.43 -10.06 -29.33
N ASN A 22 20.64 -9.62 -30.32
CA ASN A 22 21.14 -9.35 -31.67
C ASN A 22 21.99 -8.08 -31.76
N ALA A 23 21.74 -7.09 -30.88
CA ALA A 23 22.48 -5.83 -30.88
C ALA A 23 23.87 -5.93 -30.21
N ILE A 24 23.97 -6.65 -29.08
CA ILE A 24 25.19 -6.70 -28.25
C ILE A 24 25.73 -8.12 -28.00
N GLY A 25 25.04 -9.16 -28.47
CA GLY A 25 25.40 -10.57 -28.26
C GLY A 25 24.75 -11.20 -27.03
N LEU A 26 24.74 -12.53 -26.99
CA LEU A 26 24.08 -13.31 -25.93
C LEU A 26 24.71 -13.12 -24.54
N TRP A 27 26.05 -13.20 -24.44
CA TRP A 27 26.73 -13.14 -23.14
C TRP A 27 26.55 -11.79 -22.42
N PRO A 28 26.73 -10.62 -23.08
CA PRO A 28 26.42 -9.34 -22.46
C PRO A 28 24.95 -9.18 -22.09
N THR A 29 24.05 -9.76 -22.89
CA THR A 29 22.60 -9.73 -22.64
C THR A 29 22.25 -10.48 -21.36
N LEU A 30 22.72 -11.72 -21.22
CA LEU A 30 22.54 -12.51 -19.99
C LEU A 30 23.20 -11.83 -18.78
N ALA A 31 24.40 -11.28 -18.93
CA ALA A 31 25.08 -10.55 -17.86
C ALA A 31 24.27 -9.33 -17.40
N GLY A 32 23.65 -8.59 -18.34
CA GLY A 32 22.79 -7.45 -18.03
C GLY A 32 21.57 -7.84 -17.19
N VAL A 33 20.92 -8.97 -17.51
CA VAL A 33 19.78 -9.50 -16.75
C VAL A 33 20.18 -9.90 -15.34
N VAL A 34 21.32 -10.58 -15.19
CA VAL A 34 21.85 -10.91 -13.85
C VAL A 34 22.20 -9.65 -13.06
N LEU A 35 22.84 -8.68 -13.70
CA LEU A 35 23.26 -7.44 -13.05
C LEU A 35 22.06 -6.61 -12.57
N THR A 36 21.04 -6.47 -13.40
CA THR A 36 19.81 -5.75 -13.06
C THR A 36 19.03 -6.45 -11.95
N ALA A 37 18.95 -7.79 -11.96
CA ALA A 37 18.37 -8.56 -10.87
C ALA A 37 19.12 -8.36 -9.54
N LEU A 38 20.46 -8.34 -9.56
CA LEU A 38 21.28 -8.06 -8.37
C LEU A 38 21.07 -6.65 -7.84
N ILE A 39 21.05 -5.65 -8.73
CA ILE A 39 20.80 -4.25 -8.36
C ILE A 39 19.40 -4.11 -7.77
N GLY A 40 18.38 -4.65 -8.43
CA GLY A 40 17.00 -4.62 -7.97
C GLY A 40 16.83 -5.26 -6.59
N SER A 41 17.41 -6.45 -6.39
CA SER A 41 17.41 -7.16 -5.10
C SER A 41 18.07 -6.34 -3.98
N LEU A 42 19.21 -5.70 -4.27
CA LEU A 42 19.88 -4.84 -3.30
C LEU A 42 19.01 -3.63 -2.92
N VAL A 43 18.40 -2.98 -3.91
CA VAL A 43 17.50 -1.83 -3.69
C VAL A 43 16.29 -2.24 -2.86
N ILE A 44 15.66 -3.38 -3.15
CA ILE A 44 14.55 -3.92 -2.36
C ILE A 44 14.97 -4.16 -0.91
N ARG A 45 16.14 -4.76 -0.68
CA ARG A 45 16.64 -5.02 0.67
C ARG A 45 16.82 -3.73 1.47
N MET A 46 17.39 -2.70 0.84
CA MET A 46 17.60 -1.39 1.49
C MET A 46 16.28 -0.69 1.80
N GLN A 47 15.37 -0.62 0.83
CA GLN A 47 14.08 0.07 1.00
C GLN A 47 13.13 -0.69 1.94
N GLY A 48 13.14 -2.03 1.88
CA GLY A 48 12.35 -2.89 2.74
C GLY A 48 12.71 -2.70 4.21
N LEU A 49 14.00 -2.68 4.56
CA LEU A 49 14.43 -2.45 5.94
C LEU A 49 14.01 -1.06 6.47
N SER A 50 14.18 -0.01 5.66
CA SER A 50 13.73 1.34 6.01
C SER A 50 12.23 1.36 6.30
N LEU A 51 11.45 0.70 5.46
CA LEU A 51 10.00 0.65 5.58
C LEU A 51 9.54 -0.12 6.81
N LEU A 52 10.17 -1.26 7.11
CA LEU A 52 9.88 -2.02 8.33
C LEU A 52 10.13 -1.19 9.59
N ASN A 53 11.20 -0.38 9.62
CA ASN A 53 11.49 0.49 10.74
C ASN A 53 10.43 1.58 10.92
N GLU A 54 9.97 2.19 9.82
CA GLU A 54 8.89 3.19 9.83
C GLU A 54 7.54 2.60 10.27
N MET A 55 7.23 1.38 9.81
CA MET A 55 6.03 0.66 10.27
C MET A 55 6.08 0.40 11.77
N ARG A 56 7.21 -0.13 12.29
CA ARG A 56 7.38 -0.40 13.72
C ARG A 56 7.21 0.86 14.56
N SER A 57 7.77 2.00 14.13
CA SER A 57 7.66 3.27 14.86
C SER A 57 6.24 3.86 14.83
N THR A 58 5.48 3.64 13.77
CA THR A 58 4.11 4.18 13.62
C THR A 58 3.08 3.30 14.33
N VAL A 59 3.21 1.98 14.23
CA VAL A 59 2.39 1.03 15.00
C VAL A 59 2.62 1.17 16.50
N GLY A 60 3.88 1.38 16.92
CA GLY A 60 4.21 1.64 18.33
C GLY A 60 3.55 2.91 18.90
N ARG A 61 3.06 3.82 18.04
CA ARG A 61 2.31 5.03 18.41
C ARG A 61 0.79 4.85 18.31
N GLY A 62 0.29 3.63 18.08
CA GLY A 62 -1.13 3.34 17.94
C GLY A 62 -1.76 3.86 16.63
N GLN A 63 -0.96 4.25 15.64
CA GLN A 63 -1.44 4.75 14.35
C GLN A 63 -1.34 3.67 13.27
N LEU A 64 -2.35 3.61 12.38
CA LEU A 64 -2.35 2.69 11.24
C LEU A 64 -1.44 3.22 10.13
N PRO A 65 -0.36 2.51 9.74
CA PRO A 65 0.60 2.99 8.76
C PRO A 65 0.15 2.67 7.32
N ALA A 66 -1.01 3.19 6.91
CA ALA A 66 -1.65 2.86 5.62
C ALA A 66 -0.72 3.12 4.42
N ARG A 67 0.03 4.23 4.44
CA ARG A 67 1.00 4.55 3.40
C ARG A 67 2.14 3.54 3.35
N ALA A 68 2.71 3.20 4.51
CA ALA A 68 3.80 2.25 4.58
C ALA A 68 3.35 0.86 4.10
N LEU A 69 2.12 0.44 4.42
CA LEU A 69 1.57 -0.83 3.91
C LEU A 69 1.50 -0.83 2.38
N ALA A 70 0.99 0.26 1.78
CA ALA A 70 0.93 0.37 0.33
C ALA A 70 2.33 0.33 -0.30
N ASP A 71 3.30 1.03 0.30
CA ASP A 71 4.70 0.99 -0.15
C ASP A 71 5.28 -0.44 -0.01
N ALA A 72 4.94 -1.20 1.04
CA ALA A 72 5.41 -2.58 1.23
C ALA A 72 4.84 -3.50 0.15
N MET A 73 3.57 -3.35 -0.17
CA MET A 73 2.92 -4.11 -1.24
C MET A 73 3.55 -3.79 -2.60
N MET A 74 3.85 -2.51 -2.87
CA MET A 74 4.52 -2.10 -4.11
C MET A 74 5.95 -2.63 -4.19
N ILE A 75 6.74 -2.54 -3.12
CA ILE A 75 8.11 -3.09 -3.07
C ILE A 75 8.09 -4.61 -3.20
N GLY A 76 7.15 -5.29 -2.54
CA GLY A 76 6.98 -6.74 -2.64
C GLY A 76 6.59 -7.17 -4.05
N PHE A 77 5.68 -6.44 -4.70
CA PHE A 77 5.28 -6.69 -6.09
C PHE A 77 6.43 -6.42 -7.06
N ALA A 78 7.21 -5.35 -6.86
CA ALA A 78 8.43 -5.10 -7.62
C ALA A 78 9.43 -6.26 -7.48
N GLY A 79 9.60 -6.79 -6.26
CA GLY A 79 10.44 -7.96 -6.00
C GLY A 79 9.94 -9.23 -6.68
N LEU A 80 8.63 -9.45 -6.72
CA LEU A 80 8.04 -10.57 -7.45
C LEU A 80 8.28 -10.43 -8.97
N LEU A 81 8.17 -9.21 -9.50
CA LEU A 81 8.42 -8.94 -10.91
C LEU A 81 9.89 -9.15 -11.29
N LEU A 82 10.81 -8.76 -10.40
CA LEU A 82 12.25 -8.97 -10.55
C LEU A 82 12.70 -10.42 -10.32
N LEU A 83 11.81 -11.30 -9.81
CA LEU A 83 12.12 -12.72 -9.58
C LEU A 83 12.18 -13.52 -10.88
N LEU A 84 11.45 -13.08 -11.91
CA LEU A 84 11.51 -13.59 -13.27
C LEU A 84 12.36 -12.61 -14.08
N PRO A 85 13.70 -12.67 -13.98
CA PRO A 85 14.55 -11.59 -14.46
C PRO A 85 14.48 -11.52 -16.00
N GLY A 86 14.11 -10.33 -16.48
CA GLY A 86 13.87 -10.04 -17.89
C GLY A 86 13.82 -8.54 -18.13
N TYR A 87 14.23 -8.08 -19.31
CA TYR A 87 14.45 -6.66 -19.56
C TYR A 87 13.22 -5.78 -19.34
N PHE A 88 12.02 -6.24 -19.72
CA PHE A 88 10.82 -5.42 -19.58
C PHE A 88 10.32 -5.42 -18.13
N SER A 89 10.24 -6.59 -17.52
CA SER A 89 9.83 -6.80 -16.13
C SER A 89 10.79 -6.12 -15.16
N ASP A 90 12.10 -6.16 -15.43
CA ASP A 90 13.10 -5.47 -14.63
C ASP A 90 12.92 -3.96 -14.69
N LEU A 91 12.62 -3.41 -15.88
CA LEU A 91 12.38 -1.98 -16.06
C LEU A 91 11.12 -1.52 -15.31
N VAL A 92 10.03 -2.30 -15.40
CA VAL A 92 8.80 -2.03 -14.65
C VAL A 92 9.01 -2.19 -13.14
N GLY A 93 9.74 -3.22 -12.71
CA GLY A 93 10.05 -3.49 -11.32
C GLY A 93 10.89 -2.39 -10.70
N ILE A 94 11.96 -1.98 -11.38
CA ILE A 94 12.81 -0.87 -10.96
C ILE A 94 12.02 0.44 -10.95
N LEU A 95 11.19 0.71 -11.97
CA LEU A 95 10.34 1.90 -12.00
C LEU A 95 9.40 1.94 -10.77
N LEU A 96 8.85 0.80 -10.36
CA LEU A 96 8.02 0.70 -9.16
C LEU A 96 8.81 0.88 -7.86
N LEU A 97 10.12 0.62 -7.85
CA LEU A 97 11.00 0.90 -6.70
C LEU A 97 11.32 2.39 -6.54
N ILE A 98 11.06 3.24 -7.54
CA ILE A 98 11.30 4.68 -7.49
C ILE A 98 10.25 5.36 -6.59
N PRO A 99 10.64 6.05 -5.49
CA PRO A 99 9.68 6.62 -4.54
C PRO A 99 8.67 7.62 -5.15
N PRO A 100 9.06 8.50 -6.11
CA PRO A 100 8.10 9.32 -6.86
C PRO A 100 7.00 8.52 -7.56
N VAL A 101 7.34 7.38 -8.18
CA VAL A 101 6.39 6.54 -8.91
C VAL A 101 5.40 5.91 -7.93
N ARG A 102 5.88 5.35 -6.82
CA ARG A 102 5.00 4.84 -5.76
C ARG A 102 4.08 5.91 -5.19
N SER A 103 4.59 7.13 -5.04
CA SER A 103 3.80 8.26 -4.54
C SER A 103 2.68 8.65 -5.50
N ALA A 104 2.95 8.66 -6.79
CA ALA A 104 1.96 8.90 -7.83
C ALA A 104 0.89 7.78 -7.84
N ILE A 105 1.32 6.51 -7.80
CA ILE A 105 0.42 5.35 -7.76
C ILE A 105 -0.47 5.40 -6.51
N TYR A 106 0.12 5.67 -5.33
CA TYR A 106 -0.62 5.79 -4.08
C TYR A 106 -1.64 6.93 -4.13
N ALA A 107 -1.26 8.10 -4.64
CA ALA A 107 -2.17 9.24 -4.78
C ALA A 107 -3.34 8.91 -5.70
N PHE A 108 -3.06 8.25 -6.83
CA PHE A 108 -4.08 7.80 -7.77
C PHE A 108 -5.03 6.79 -7.12
N LEU A 109 -4.51 5.76 -6.43
CA LEU A 109 -5.34 4.78 -5.72
C LEU A 109 -6.19 5.42 -4.61
N LYS A 110 -5.58 6.28 -3.78
CA LYS A 110 -6.28 7.00 -2.71
C LYS A 110 -7.44 7.84 -3.25
N SER A 111 -7.29 8.44 -4.43
CA SER A 111 -8.36 9.24 -5.06
C SER A 111 -9.56 8.39 -5.52
N ARG A 112 -9.36 7.08 -5.72
CA ARG A 112 -10.38 6.13 -6.20
C ARG A 112 -10.97 5.28 -5.08
N VAL A 113 -10.29 5.18 -3.94
CA VAL A 113 -10.77 4.48 -2.76
C VAL A 113 -11.60 5.44 -1.93
N THR A 114 -12.93 5.27 -1.95
CA THR A 114 -13.79 5.88 -0.92
C THR A 114 -13.35 5.27 0.39
N VAL A 115 -12.68 6.06 1.23
CA VAL A 115 -12.37 5.66 2.59
C VAL A 115 -13.73 5.48 3.25
N VAL A 116 -14.21 4.24 3.29
CA VAL A 116 -15.25 3.85 4.22
C VAL A 116 -14.57 4.01 5.56
N THR A 117 -14.69 5.21 6.13
CA THR A 117 -14.51 5.40 7.55
C THR A 117 -15.57 4.50 8.14
N THR A 118 -15.21 3.24 8.39
CA THR A 118 -15.89 2.42 9.36
C THR A 118 -15.64 3.18 10.65
N THR A 119 -16.49 4.16 10.90
CA THR A 119 -16.81 4.63 12.23
C THR A 119 -17.36 3.38 12.89
N THR A 120 -16.47 2.51 13.37
CA THR A 120 -16.81 1.56 14.40
C THR A 120 -17.41 2.46 15.47
N GLY A 121 -18.72 2.37 15.65
CA GLY A 121 -19.48 3.20 16.56
C GLY A 121 -19.06 2.91 17.99
N ALA A 122 -17.88 3.37 18.39
CA ALA A 122 -17.65 3.90 19.71
C ALA A 122 -18.14 5.34 19.64
N GLY A 123 -19.45 5.53 19.73
CA GLY A 123 -19.97 6.82 20.11
C GLY A 123 -19.85 6.93 21.64
N PRO A 124 -18.99 7.77 22.21
CA PRO A 124 -19.31 8.45 23.45
C PRO A 124 -20.19 9.64 23.09
N GLY A 125 -21.36 9.32 22.54
CA GLY A 125 -22.48 10.22 22.38
C GLY A 125 -23.49 9.97 23.48
N PHE A 126 -23.03 9.81 24.73
CA PHE A 126 -23.88 10.20 25.85
C PHE A 126 -23.96 11.72 25.79
N THR A 127 -24.89 12.22 24.97
CA THR A 127 -25.65 13.39 25.39
C THR A 127 -26.05 13.09 26.83
N GLN A 128 -25.46 13.86 27.73
CA GLN A 128 -25.89 14.02 29.09
C GLN A 128 -27.36 14.45 29.01
N ARG A 129 -28.25 13.46 28.88
CA ARG A 129 -29.63 13.64 29.28
C ARG A 129 -29.48 13.90 30.76
N ARG A 130 -29.53 15.18 31.12
CA ARG A 130 -29.87 15.65 32.46
C ARG A 130 -31.01 14.74 32.89
N VAL A 131 -30.66 13.73 33.67
CA VAL A 131 -31.60 13.07 34.55
C VAL A 131 -31.87 14.19 35.51
N ASP A 132 -32.93 14.96 35.22
CA ASP A 132 -33.58 15.74 36.25
C ASP A 132 -33.90 14.73 37.33
N ASP A 133 -33.05 14.79 38.35
CA ASP A 133 -33.24 14.16 39.65
C ASP A 133 -34.69 14.38 40.03
N GLY A 134 -35.38 13.28 40.34
CA GLY A 134 -36.83 13.21 40.53
C GLY A 134 -37.30 13.97 41.76
N THR A 135 -37.11 15.28 41.77
CA THR A 135 -37.77 16.21 42.66
C THR A 135 -38.97 16.75 41.89
N ILE A 136 -40.13 16.17 42.17
CA ILE A 136 -41.41 16.78 41.82
C ILE A 136 -41.53 17.97 42.78
N ASP A 137 -41.19 19.16 42.32
CA ASP A 137 -41.58 20.40 43.00
C ASP A 137 -43.10 20.46 42.95
N LEU A 138 -43.73 20.09 44.06
CA LEU A 138 -45.15 20.35 44.30
C LEU A 138 -45.29 21.85 44.53
N ASP A 139 -45.88 22.55 43.57
CA ASP A 139 -46.31 23.92 43.77
C ASP A 139 -47.27 23.97 44.98
N SER A 140 -47.16 25.02 45.80
CA SER A 140 -47.90 25.20 47.06
C SER A 140 -49.43 25.14 46.92
N ASP A 141 -49.92 25.16 45.68
CA ASP A 141 -51.31 25.27 45.31
C ASP A 141 -51.95 23.88 45.04
N GLU A 142 -51.13 22.82 44.91
CA GLU A 142 -51.60 21.44 44.69
C GLU A 142 -51.84 20.68 46.01
N TRP A 143 -51.51 21.28 47.16
CA TRP A 143 -51.74 20.68 48.47
C TRP A 143 -53.23 20.75 48.89
N ARG A 144 -53.90 19.60 48.94
CA ARG A 144 -55.25 19.44 49.51
C ARG A 144 -55.21 18.49 50.72
N PRO A 145 -55.31 19.00 51.96
CA PRO A 145 -55.46 18.14 53.13
C PRO A 145 -56.86 17.50 53.11
N ARG A 146 -56.91 16.19 53.32
CA ARG A 146 -58.15 15.47 53.64
C ARG A 146 -58.39 15.46 55.13
#